data_AF-A0A937KB38-F1
#
_entry.id   AF-A0A937KB38-F1
#
_cell.length_a   1.000
_cell.length_b   1.000
_cell.length_c   1.000
_cell.angle_alpha   90.00
_cell.angle_beta   90.00
_cell.angle_gamma   90.00
#
_symmetry.space_group_name_H-M   'P 1'
#
loop_
_entity.id
_entity.type
_entity.pdbx_description
1 polymer ?
#
loop_
_entity_poly.entity_id
_entity_poly.type
_entity_poly.pdbx_seq_one_letter_code
_entity_poly.pdbx_strand_id
1 'polypeptide(L)'
;MATAKNNTVWNLESFIDSLVVELDKARETLAVKAINRPLTYTVKDVGLDLQLFPSYNGDQVQFITAQPGQSGASKLSIQLGSITDQQIRQTSKEPITVDTKSIDEIEVDNETKKTLRKMGVTSVNDLEKLEKKNVDLEKVTNKKISYKSLADVLQKSKRSSLPPSVGKVSLSMSGNKPVLLVEGENLHVDNKFEPVAVVNDQLVSVIASDKKQIMIEVQPEIIKGGKNELVMTLDPYAIFKLEINN
;
A
#
# COMPACT_ATOMS: atom_id res chain seq x y z
N MET A 1 32.28 28.01 18.36
CA MET A 1 31.57 27.28 19.43
C MET A 1 30.23 26.85 18.88
N ALA A 2 30.01 25.54 18.69
CA ALA A 2 28.72 25.03 18.25
C ALA A 2 27.74 25.09 19.43
N THR A 3 26.69 25.89 19.30
CA THR A 3 25.55 25.92 20.24
C THR A 3 24.93 24.53 20.30
N ALA A 4 25.13 23.84 21.41
CA ALA A 4 24.48 22.56 21.68
C ALA A 4 22.96 22.80 21.68
N LYS A 5 22.25 22.15 20.73
CA LYS A 5 20.79 22.05 20.76
C LYS A 5 20.36 21.63 22.17
N ASN A 6 19.36 22.32 22.73
CA ASN A 6 18.78 22.01 24.03
C ASN A 6 18.50 20.52 24.16
N ASN A 7 19.01 19.92 25.22
CA ASN A 7 18.78 18.52 25.55
C ASN A 7 17.30 18.34 25.89
N THR A 8 16.56 17.63 25.05
CA THR A 8 15.10 17.51 25.16
C THR A 8 14.70 16.24 25.88
N VAL A 9 13.62 16.34 26.64
CA VAL A 9 12.96 15.19 27.26
C VAL A 9 12.39 14.27 26.18
N TRP A 10 12.51 12.95 26.36
CA TRP A 10 11.97 11.93 25.46
C TRP A 10 11.37 10.76 26.23
N ASN A 11 10.48 9.98 25.60
CA ASN A 11 9.88 8.78 26.19
C ASN A 11 10.53 7.50 25.63
N LEU A 12 10.66 6.47 26.46
CA LEU A 12 11.30 5.21 26.05
C LEU A 12 10.59 4.55 24.86
N GLU A 13 9.26 4.61 24.83
CA GLU A 13 8.43 4.07 23.75
C GLU A 13 8.84 4.64 22.38
N SER A 14 8.97 5.96 22.22
CA SER A 14 9.35 6.54 20.92
C SER A 14 10.76 6.15 20.51
N PHE A 15 11.67 5.98 21.47
CA PHE A 15 13.02 5.52 21.20
C PHE A 15 13.03 4.07 20.69
N ILE A 16 12.32 3.18 21.38
CA ILE A 16 12.20 1.76 20.99
C ILE A 16 11.51 1.64 19.64
N ASP A 17 10.39 2.33 19.42
CA ASP A 17 9.70 2.36 18.12
C ASP A 17 10.63 2.76 16.97
N SER A 18 11.42 3.82 17.19
CA SER A 18 12.37 4.31 16.19
C SER A 18 13.50 3.32 15.94
N LEU A 19 14.01 2.71 17.02
CA LEU A 19 15.04 1.68 16.94
C LEU A 19 14.55 0.46 16.15
N VAL A 20 13.34 -0.02 16.41
CA VAL A 20 12.72 -1.14 15.68
C VAL A 20 12.63 -0.83 14.19
N VAL A 21 12.16 0.36 13.81
CA VAL A 21 12.08 0.79 12.40
C VAL A 21 13.45 0.79 11.73
N GLU A 22 14.49 1.32 12.39
CA GLU A 22 15.84 1.34 11.85
C GLU A 22 16.45 -0.07 11.73
N LEU A 23 16.20 -0.94 12.71
CA LEU A 23 16.65 -2.34 12.68
C LEU A 23 15.98 -3.12 11.54
N ASP A 24 14.67 -2.93 11.34
CA ASP A 24 13.94 -3.54 10.23
C ASP A 24 14.50 -3.08 8.89
N LYS A 25 14.74 -1.78 8.71
CA LYS A 25 15.35 -1.21 7.51
C LYS A 25 16.76 -1.76 7.25
N ALA A 26 17.57 -1.90 8.30
CA ALA A 26 18.90 -2.49 8.20
C ALA A 26 18.83 -3.95 7.74
N ARG A 27 17.90 -4.72 8.30
CA ARG A 27 17.64 -6.12 7.93
C ARG A 27 17.17 -6.24 6.47
N GLU A 28 16.22 -5.42 6.04
CA GLU A 28 15.75 -5.38 4.64
C GLU A 28 16.89 -5.04 3.67
N THR A 29 17.73 -4.07 4.02
CA THR A 29 18.92 -3.71 3.21
C THR A 29 19.89 -4.88 3.09
N LEU A 30 20.11 -5.63 4.17
CA LEU A 30 20.95 -6.82 4.17
C LEU A 30 20.35 -7.94 3.32
N ALA A 31 19.03 -8.12 3.36
CA ALA A 31 18.34 -9.11 2.52
C ALA A 31 18.55 -8.82 1.01
N VAL A 32 18.49 -7.56 0.58
CA VAL A 32 18.79 -7.18 -0.81
C VAL A 32 20.26 -7.45 -1.16
N LYS A 33 21.20 -7.11 -0.26
CA LYS A 33 22.63 -7.40 -0.47
C LYS A 33 22.91 -8.90 -0.60
N ALA A 34 22.18 -9.72 0.17
CA ALA A 34 22.30 -11.17 0.20
C ALA A 34 21.92 -11.86 -1.12
N ILE A 35 21.17 -11.17 -1.99
CA ILE A 35 20.84 -11.64 -3.35
C ILE A 35 22.10 -11.67 -4.22
N ASN A 36 22.91 -10.62 -4.14
CA ASN A 36 24.06 -10.45 -5.02
C ASN A 36 25.34 -11.07 -4.47
N ARG A 37 25.46 -11.22 -3.14
CA ARG A 37 26.64 -11.82 -2.48
C ARG A 37 26.23 -12.53 -1.18
N PRO A 38 26.80 -13.70 -0.86
CA PRO A 38 26.61 -14.33 0.45
C PRO A 38 27.00 -13.36 1.58
N LEU A 39 26.16 -13.22 2.60
CA LEU A 39 26.50 -12.43 3.79
C LEU A 39 27.55 -13.21 4.58
N THR A 40 28.77 -12.68 4.64
CA THR A 40 29.88 -13.27 5.39
C THR A 40 29.96 -12.80 6.85
N TYR A 41 29.04 -11.92 7.25
CA TYR A 41 29.01 -11.29 8.57
C TYR A 41 27.70 -11.63 9.30
N THR A 42 27.81 -12.20 10.49
CA THR A 42 26.70 -12.24 11.46
C THR A 42 26.51 -10.83 12.02
N VAL A 43 25.26 -10.34 12.14
CA VAL A 43 25.02 -9.12 12.91
C VAL A 43 25.35 -9.45 14.36
N LYS A 44 26.52 -8.99 14.81
CA LYS A 44 27.09 -9.25 16.13
C LYS A 44 26.27 -8.52 17.19
N ASP A 45 26.18 -9.10 18.39
CA ASP A 45 25.40 -8.53 19.51
C ASP A 45 25.67 -7.04 19.65
N VAL A 46 24.61 -6.23 19.52
CA VAL A 46 24.69 -4.78 19.70
C VAL A 46 24.26 -4.48 21.12
N GLY A 47 25.23 -4.07 21.94
CA GLY A 47 24.98 -3.49 23.25
C GLY A 47 24.95 -1.98 23.15
N LEU A 48 23.85 -1.37 23.59
CA LEU A 48 23.72 0.07 23.73
C LEU A 48 23.58 0.42 25.21
N ASP A 49 24.53 1.18 25.73
CA ASP A 49 24.50 1.72 27.07
C ASP A 49 24.20 3.22 27.01
N LEU A 50 23.11 3.63 27.65
CA LEU A 50 22.70 5.02 27.77
C LEU A 50 22.80 5.48 29.23
N GLN A 51 23.31 6.69 29.44
CA GLN A 51 23.26 7.35 30.75
C GLN A 51 22.13 8.37 30.75
N LEU A 52 21.15 8.19 31.62
CA LEU A 52 19.86 8.87 31.57
C LEU A 52 19.43 9.35 32.95
N PHE A 53 18.69 10.46 33.00
CA PHE A 53 17.94 10.90 34.16
C PHE A 53 16.45 10.59 33.96
N PRO A 54 15.90 9.57 34.63
CA PRO A 54 14.47 9.31 34.58
C PRO A 54 13.69 10.38 35.37
N SER A 55 12.54 10.78 34.85
CA SER A 55 11.58 11.67 35.50
C SER A 55 10.18 11.09 35.33
N TYR A 56 9.36 11.17 36.36
CA TYR A 56 7.96 10.74 36.30
C TYR A 56 7.06 11.95 36.52
N ASN A 57 6.19 12.23 35.55
CA ASN A 57 5.31 13.41 35.58
C ASN A 57 3.90 13.12 36.10
N GLY A 58 3.67 11.95 36.71
CA GLY A 58 2.36 11.50 37.20
C GLY A 58 1.55 10.68 36.19
N ASP A 59 1.97 10.62 34.92
CA ASP A 59 1.36 9.78 33.88
C ASP A 59 2.41 8.85 33.25
N GLN A 60 3.51 9.41 32.76
CA GLN A 60 4.52 8.67 31.99
C GLN A 60 5.93 8.87 32.54
N VAL A 61 6.77 7.85 32.36
CA VAL A 61 8.21 7.95 32.62
C VAL A 61 8.89 8.57 31.40
N GLN A 62 9.64 9.64 31.66
CA GLN A 62 10.38 10.40 30.67
C GLN A 62 11.88 10.37 31.00
N PHE A 63 12.72 10.59 30.00
CA PHE A 63 14.16 10.50 30.10
C PHE A 63 14.82 11.75 29.54
N ILE A 64 15.91 12.16 30.17
CA ILE A 64 16.84 13.15 29.66
C ILE A 64 18.21 12.49 29.58
N THR A 65 18.88 12.61 28.44
CA THR A 65 20.23 12.05 28.26
C THR A 65 21.22 12.81 29.11
N ALA A 66 22.12 12.12 29.82
CA ALA A 66 23.14 12.78 30.63
C ALA A 66 24.13 13.55 29.73
N GLN A 67 24.46 14.77 30.13
CA GLN A 67 25.50 15.57 29.48
C GLN A 67 26.89 15.23 30.03
N PRO A 68 27.97 15.47 29.26
CA PRO A 68 29.33 15.25 29.74
C PRO A 68 29.58 15.96 31.09
N GLY A 69 30.06 15.20 32.08
CA GLY A 69 30.38 15.72 33.41
C GLY A 69 29.20 15.77 34.41
N GLN A 70 27.98 15.39 34.01
CA GLN A 70 26.87 15.24 34.95
C GLN A 70 27.01 13.94 35.76
N SER A 71 26.79 14.02 37.07
CA SER A 71 26.80 12.88 37.99
C SER A 71 25.38 12.47 38.39
N GLY A 72 25.21 11.22 38.83
CA GLY A 72 23.92 10.70 39.30
C GLY A 72 22.99 10.17 38.21
N ALA A 73 23.43 10.09 36.96
CA ALA A 73 22.66 9.48 35.88
C ALA A 73 22.53 7.96 36.09
N SER A 74 21.35 7.43 35.80
CA SER A 74 21.12 5.98 35.76
C SER A 74 21.66 5.40 34.45
N LYS A 75 22.16 4.17 34.50
CA LYS A 75 22.59 3.42 33.32
C LYS A 75 21.46 2.54 32.83
N LEU A 76 21.05 2.72 31.56
CA LEU A 76 20.15 1.80 30.85
C LEU A 76 20.97 1.01 29.82
N SER A 77 20.99 -0.30 29.96
CA SER A 77 21.67 -1.22 29.04
C SER A 77 20.65 -1.97 28.20
N ILE A 78 20.73 -1.84 26.88
CA ILE A 78 19.89 -2.53 25.90
C ILE A 78 20.80 -3.50 25.13
N GLN A 79 20.45 -4.78 25.15
CA GLN A 79 21.16 -5.81 24.38
C GLN A 79 20.25 -6.34 23.28
N LEU A 80 20.73 -6.23 22.05
CA LEU A 80 20.09 -6.82 20.88
C LEU A 80 20.82 -8.12 20.55
N GLY A 81 20.08 -9.22 20.50
CA GLY A 81 20.64 -10.54 20.16
C GLY A 81 21.12 -10.62 18.72
N SER A 82 22.13 -11.44 18.49
CA SER A 82 22.67 -11.69 17.15
C SER A 82 21.64 -12.27 16.17
N ILE A 83 21.75 -11.91 14.89
CA ILE A 83 20.92 -12.42 13.81
C ILE A 83 21.84 -13.01 12.73
N THR A 84 21.57 -14.27 12.35
CA THR A 84 22.31 -15.00 11.31
C THR A 84 21.76 -14.73 9.90
N ASP A 85 22.55 -15.00 8.84
CA ASP A 85 22.08 -14.90 7.45
C ASP A 85 20.83 -15.76 7.20
N GLN A 86 20.79 -16.97 7.78
CA GLN A 86 19.62 -17.85 7.68
C GLN A 86 18.37 -17.20 8.30
N GLN A 87 18.48 -16.60 9.49
CA GLN A 87 17.37 -15.90 10.13
C GLN A 87 16.97 -14.64 9.35
N ILE A 88 17.92 -13.92 8.76
CA ILE A 88 17.61 -12.78 7.87
C ILE A 88 16.79 -13.28 6.68
N ARG A 89 17.22 -14.31 5.97
CA ARG A 89 16.49 -14.86 4.81
C ARG A 89 15.09 -15.39 5.17
N GLN A 90 14.94 -16.01 6.34
CA GLN A 90 13.66 -16.58 6.78
C GLN A 90 12.66 -15.56 7.31
N THR A 91 13.13 -14.45 7.89
CA THR A 91 12.26 -13.50 8.59
C THR A 91 12.12 -12.15 7.88
N SER A 92 12.99 -11.84 6.92
CA SER A 92 12.90 -10.60 6.15
C SER A 92 11.74 -10.66 5.17
N LYS A 93 11.18 -9.49 4.91
CA LYS A 93 10.18 -9.33 3.85
C LYS A 93 10.80 -9.54 2.48
N GLU A 94 9.95 -9.92 1.53
CA GLU A 94 10.30 -9.87 0.11
C GLU A 94 10.70 -8.43 -0.25
N PRO A 95 11.85 -8.23 -0.92
CA PRO A 95 12.23 -6.91 -1.39
C PRO A 95 11.18 -6.29 -2.29
N ILE A 96 11.06 -4.96 -2.23
CA ILE A 96 10.24 -4.19 -3.16
C ILE A 96 10.77 -4.40 -4.58
N THR A 97 9.93 -4.93 -5.47
CA THR A 97 10.25 -5.11 -6.89
C THR A 97 9.90 -3.85 -7.69
N VAL A 98 10.37 -3.74 -8.94
CA VAL A 98 10.09 -2.60 -9.83
C VAL A 98 8.59 -2.37 -10.02
N ASP A 99 7.79 -3.43 -9.96
CA ASP A 99 6.33 -3.37 -10.12
C ASP A 99 5.60 -2.95 -8.83
N THR A 100 6.33 -2.83 -7.71
CA THR A 100 5.74 -2.55 -6.39
C THR A 100 5.91 -1.07 -6.04
N LYS A 101 4.80 -0.35 -5.86
CA LYS A 101 4.81 1.04 -5.40
C LYS A 101 5.17 1.15 -3.92
N SER A 102 6.09 2.06 -3.60
CA SER A 102 6.47 2.38 -2.23
C SER A 102 5.35 3.14 -1.50
N ILE A 103 5.25 2.97 -0.18
CA ILE A 103 4.33 3.77 0.64
C ILE A 103 4.69 5.28 0.63
N ASP A 104 5.89 5.62 0.19
CA ASP A 104 6.35 7.00 0.11
C ASP A 104 5.79 7.72 -1.12
N GLU A 105 5.45 6.96 -2.16
CA GLU A 105 4.95 7.46 -3.44
C GLU A 105 3.42 7.63 -3.44
N ILE A 106 2.72 7.14 -2.43
CA ILE A 106 1.25 7.26 -2.35
C ILE A 106 0.81 8.60 -1.75
N GLU A 107 -0.35 9.07 -2.18
CA GLU A 107 -0.97 10.33 -1.75
C GLU A 107 -1.70 10.16 -0.42
N VAL A 108 -0.94 9.96 0.66
CA VAL A 108 -1.46 9.98 2.04
C VAL A 108 -0.62 10.92 2.90
N ASP A 109 -1.19 11.40 4.00
CA ASP A 109 -0.50 12.31 4.90
C ASP A 109 0.73 11.65 5.55
N ASN A 110 1.69 12.49 5.96
CA ASN A 110 2.96 12.01 6.51
C ASN A 110 2.80 11.29 7.86
N GLU A 111 1.77 11.59 8.64
CA GLU A 111 1.53 10.92 9.91
C GLU A 111 1.05 9.48 9.69
N THR A 112 0.15 9.28 8.72
CA THR A 112 -0.27 7.97 8.24
C THR A 112 0.92 7.18 7.70
N LYS A 113 1.76 7.76 6.83
CA LYS A 113 2.99 7.08 6.35
C LYS A 113 3.89 6.65 7.50
N LYS A 114 4.11 7.51 8.49
CA LYS A 114 4.95 7.20 9.66
C LYS A 114 4.35 6.05 10.48
N THR A 115 3.05 6.06 10.69
CA THR A 115 2.33 5.01 11.44
C THR A 115 2.36 3.68 10.69
N LEU A 116 2.14 3.69 9.38
CA LEU A 116 2.28 2.50 8.52
C LEU A 116 3.70 1.92 8.58
N ARG A 117 4.74 2.76 8.51
CA ARG A 117 6.15 2.29 8.65
C ARG A 117 6.41 1.67 10.02
N LYS A 118 5.88 2.24 11.10
CA LYS A 118 5.98 1.65 12.45
C LYS A 118 5.31 0.26 12.53
N MET A 119 4.29 0.02 11.72
CA MET A 119 3.64 -1.29 11.57
C MET A 119 4.37 -2.22 10.60
N GLY A 120 5.54 -1.80 10.10
CA GLY A 120 6.31 -2.53 9.10
C GLY A 120 5.73 -2.46 7.69
N VAL A 121 4.74 -1.61 7.41
CA VAL A 121 4.17 -1.45 6.06
C VAL A 121 5.04 -0.48 5.26
N THR A 122 5.72 -0.98 4.23
CA THR A 122 6.64 -0.18 3.40
C THR A 122 6.19 -0.08 1.94
N SER A 123 5.21 -0.89 1.52
CA SER A 123 4.70 -0.94 0.15
C SER A 123 3.18 -1.04 0.09
N VAL A 124 2.60 -0.78 -1.09
CA VAL A 124 1.17 -1.01 -1.32
C VAL A 124 0.80 -2.49 -1.22
N ASN A 125 1.70 -3.39 -1.65
CA ASN A 125 1.50 -4.84 -1.51
C ASN A 125 1.39 -5.29 -0.05
N ASP A 126 2.10 -4.64 0.88
CA ASP A 126 1.94 -4.90 2.31
C ASP A 126 0.53 -4.52 2.79
N LEU A 127 0.01 -3.37 2.35
CA LEU A 127 -1.35 -2.95 2.68
C LEU A 127 -2.39 -3.94 2.14
N GLU A 128 -2.22 -4.43 0.91
CA GLU A 128 -3.08 -5.48 0.35
C GLU A 128 -3.00 -6.79 1.14
N LYS A 129 -1.79 -7.18 1.58
CA LYS A 129 -1.60 -8.37 2.44
C LYS A 129 -2.33 -8.20 3.78
N LEU A 130 -2.34 -7.00 4.36
CA LEU A 130 -3.08 -6.71 5.58
C LEU A 130 -4.61 -6.73 5.37
N GLU A 131 -5.08 -6.16 4.24
CA GLU A 131 -6.50 -6.21 3.83
C GLU A 131 -6.97 -7.66 3.69
N LYS A 132 -6.21 -8.51 2.97
CA LYS A 132 -6.53 -9.94 2.79
C LYS A 132 -6.56 -10.73 4.10
N LYS A 133 -5.79 -10.30 5.11
CA LYS A 133 -5.76 -10.90 6.44
C LYS A 133 -6.86 -10.37 7.37
N ASN A 134 -7.73 -9.48 6.89
CA ASN A 134 -8.80 -8.84 7.68
C ASN A 134 -8.27 -8.18 8.97
N VAL A 135 -7.08 -7.58 8.90
CA VAL A 135 -6.54 -6.81 10.04
C VAL A 135 -7.36 -5.54 10.19
N ASP A 136 -7.75 -5.18 11.41
CA ASP A 136 -8.47 -3.94 11.70
C ASP A 136 -7.47 -2.82 12.05
N LEU A 137 -7.03 -2.07 11.04
CA LEU A 137 -6.07 -0.98 11.22
C LEU A 137 -6.59 0.13 12.13
N GLU A 138 -7.91 0.38 12.15
CA GLU A 138 -8.49 1.40 13.01
C GLU A 138 -8.34 1.03 14.48
N LYS A 139 -8.58 -0.24 14.82
CA LYS A 139 -8.37 -0.71 16.21
C LYS A 139 -6.90 -0.73 16.59
N VAL A 140 -6.02 -1.23 15.71
CA VAL A 140 -4.58 -1.37 16.01
C VAL A 140 -3.90 -0.01 16.16
N THR A 141 -4.36 1.01 15.43
CA THR A 141 -3.75 2.34 15.44
C THR A 141 -4.47 3.35 16.33
N ASN A 142 -5.43 2.92 17.16
CA ASN A 142 -6.28 3.81 17.95
C ASN A 142 -6.94 4.90 17.09
N LYS A 143 -7.51 4.48 15.94
CA LYS A 143 -8.21 5.29 14.95
C LYS A 143 -7.35 6.32 14.20
N LYS A 144 -6.03 6.21 14.26
CA LYS A 144 -5.11 7.08 13.48
C LYS A 144 -5.15 6.77 11.98
N ILE A 145 -5.44 5.52 11.61
CA ILE A 145 -5.53 5.10 10.21
C ILE A 145 -6.90 4.47 9.96
N SER A 146 -7.60 4.95 8.93
CA SER A 146 -8.79 4.29 8.39
C SER A 146 -8.48 3.54 7.10
N TYR A 147 -8.99 2.33 6.95
CA TYR A 147 -8.94 1.63 5.66
C TYR A 147 -9.71 2.38 4.58
N LYS A 148 -10.77 3.11 4.95
CA LYS A 148 -11.58 3.86 4.00
C LYS A 148 -10.75 4.93 3.30
N SER A 149 -9.84 5.59 4.00
CA SER A 149 -8.92 6.58 3.41
C SER A 149 -7.80 5.94 2.56
N LEU A 150 -7.49 4.67 2.78
CA LEU A 150 -6.48 3.92 2.01
C LEU A 150 -7.10 3.15 0.82
N ALA A 151 -8.43 3.01 0.77
CA ALA A 151 -9.13 2.23 -0.23
C ALA A 151 -8.87 2.75 -1.65
N ASP A 152 -8.85 4.06 -1.85
CA ASP A 152 -8.57 4.68 -3.15
C ASP A 152 -7.16 4.36 -3.65
N VAL A 153 -6.17 4.41 -2.74
CA VAL A 153 -4.78 4.06 -3.06
C VAL A 153 -4.67 2.59 -3.45
N LEU A 154 -5.33 1.71 -2.69
CA LEU A 154 -5.37 0.27 -2.99
C LEU A 154 -6.04 -0.02 -4.32
N GLN A 155 -7.18 0.62 -4.60
CA GLN A 155 -7.92 0.42 -5.85
C GLN A 155 -7.15 0.94 -7.06
N LYS A 156 -6.57 2.14 -6.97
CA LYS A 156 -5.70 2.72 -8.01
C LYS A 156 -4.48 1.84 -8.28
N SER A 157 -3.89 1.25 -7.23
CA SER A 157 -2.77 0.32 -7.37
C SER A 157 -3.17 -0.98 -8.05
N LYS A 158 -4.26 -1.63 -7.58
CA LYS A 158 -4.83 -2.83 -8.22
C LYS A 158 -5.13 -2.59 -9.69
N ARG A 159 -5.68 -1.42 -10.05
CA ARG A 159 -5.96 -1.07 -11.45
C ARG A 159 -4.69 -0.82 -12.27
N SER A 160 -3.63 -0.29 -11.65
CA SER A 160 -2.32 -0.13 -12.31
C SER A 160 -1.67 -1.48 -12.64
N SER A 161 -1.82 -2.48 -11.76
CA SER A 161 -1.26 -3.83 -11.97
C SER A 161 -2.15 -4.73 -12.82
N LEU A 162 -3.46 -4.47 -12.86
CA LEU A 162 -4.45 -5.18 -13.67
C LEU A 162 -5.13 -4.21 -14.66
N PRO A 163 -4.41 -3.71 -15.68
CA PRO A 163 -5.00 -2.83 -16.67
C PRO A 163 -6.10 -3.57 -17.44
N PRO A 164 -7.23 -2.90 -17.76
CA PRO A 164 -8.26 -3.49 -18.60
C PRO A 164 -7.72 -3.62 -20.02
N SER A 165 -7.99 -4.76 -20.65
CA SER A 165 -7.73 -4.95 -22.07
C SER A 165 -8.99 -5.44 -22.75
N VAL A 166 -9.32 -4.84 -23.89
CA VAL A 166 -10.44 -5.29 -24.71
C VAL A 166 -9.86 -6.05 -25.89
N GLY A 167 -10.20 -7.32 -26.00
CA GLY A 167 -9.75 -8.19 -27.08
C GLY A 167 -10.73 -8.22 -28.26
N LYS A 168 -12.03 -8.18 -27.97
CA LYS A 168 -13.06 -8.29 -29.00
C LYS A 168 -14.34 -7.57 -28.57
N VAL A 169 -14.99 -6.94 -29.53
CA VAL A 169 -16.35 -6.42 -29.40
C VAL A 169 -17.20 -7.05 -30.48
N SER A 170 -18.36 -7.56 -30.10
CA SER A 170 -19.32 -8.14 -31.04
C SER A 170 -20.72 -7.64 -30.76
N LEU A 171 -21.46 -7.39 -31.83
CA LEU A 171 -22.87 -7.04 -31.79
C LEU A 171 -23.69 -8.30 -32.09
N SER A 172 -24.62 -8.63 -31.22
CA SER A 172 -25.54 -9.76 -31.39
C SER A 172 -26.97 -9.30 -31.14
N MET A 173 -27.94 -10.05 -31.67
CA MET A 173 -29.35 -9.81 -31.36
C MET A 173 -29.81 -10.80 -30.30
N SER A 174 -30.27 -10.30 -29.16
CA SER A 174 -30.95 -11.11 -28.14
C SER A 174 -32.45 -10.77 -28.18
N GLY A 175 -33.23 -11.65 -28.82
CA GLY A 175 -34.61 -11.34 -29.16
C GLY A 175 -34.68 -10.19 -30.17
N ASN A 176 -35.37 -9.09 -29.82
CA ASN A 176 -35.51 -7.89 -30.66
C ASN A 176 -34.62 -6.73 -30.22
N LYS A 177 -33.64 -6.96 -29.34
CA LYS A 177 -32.74 -5.93 -28.84
C LYS A 177 -31.29 -6.22 -29.20
N PRO A 178 -30.53 -5.23 -29.70
CA PRO A 178 -29.11 -5.37 -29.90
C PRO A 178 -28.38 -5.44 -28.55
N VAL A 179 -27.47 -6.41 -28.45
CA VAL A 179 -26.59 -6.62 -27.30
C VAL A 179 -25.14 -6.55 -27.77
N LEU A 180 -24.39 -5.61 -27.21
CA LEU A 180 -22.94 -5.54 -27.37
C LEU A 180 -22.27 -6.42 -26.33
N LEU A 181 -21.50 -7.38 -26.79
CA LEU A 181 -20.62 -8.21 -25.97
C LEU A 181 -19.18 -7.70 -26.13
N VAL A 182 -18.62 -7.20 -25.05
CA VAL A 182 -17.22 -6.77 -24.94
C VAL A 182 -16.46 -7.87 -24.22
N GLU A 183 -15.49 -8.50 -24.88
CA GLU A 183 -14.64 -9.56 -24.34
C GLU A 183 -13.21 -9.05 -24.16
N GLY A 184 -12.56 -9.46 -23.07
CA GLY A 184 -11.27 -8.92 -22.65
C GLY A 184 -10.74 -9.52 -21.36
N GLU A 185 -9.86 -8.79 -20.69
CA GLU A 185 -9.33 -9.15 -19.37
C GLU A 185 -9.39 -7.92 -18.45
N ASN A 186 -9.56 -8.17 -17.15
CA ASN A 186 -9.69 -7.15 -16.10
C ASN A 186 -10.79 -6.10 -16.35
N LEU A 187 -11.89 -6.50 -16.99
CA LEU A 187 -12.99 -5.59 -17.33
C LEU A 187 -13.75 -5.17 -16.07
N HIS A 188 -14.22 -6.11 -15.24
CA HIS A 188 -14.86 -5.81 -13.95
C HIS A 188 -14.03 -6.38 -12.79
N VAL A 189 -13.14 -5.56 -12.22
CA VAL A 189 -12.27 -5.95 -11.09
C VAL A 189 -12.85 -5.54 -9.73
N ASP A 190 -13.54 -4.41 -9.66
CA ASP A 190 -14.18 -3.91 -8.44
C ASP A 190 -15.68 -4.23 -8.41
N ASN A 191 -16.06 -5.28 -7.70
CA ASN A 191 -17.46 -5.72 -7.57
C ASN A 191 -18.38 -4.71 -6.85
N LYS A 192 -17.84 -3.63 -6.27
CA LYS A 192 -18.64 -2.57 -5.62
C LYS A 192 -19.01 -1.46 -6.57
N PHE A 193 -18.41 -1.41 -7.76
CA PHE A 193 -18.66 -0.41 -8.77
C PHE A 193 -19.37 -1.05 -9.96
N GLU A 194 -20.56 -0.57 -10.30
CA GLU A 194 -21.26 -1.04 -11.49
C GLU A 194 -20.72 -0.32 -12.74
N PRO A 195 -20.18 -1.05 -13.75
CA PRO A 195 -19.68 -0.43 -14.96
C PRO A 195 -20.76 0.39 -15.67
N VAL A 196 -20.37 1.54 -16.21
CA VAL A 196 -21.26 2.45 -16.92
C VAL A 196 -20.83 2.51 -18.38
N ALA A 197 -21.79 2.32 -19.29
CA ALA A 197 -21.56 2.33 -20.72
C ALA A 197 -22.38 3.44 -21.41
N VAL A 198 -21.76 4.09 -22.38
CA VAL A 198 -22.35 5.12 -23.23
C VAL A 198 -22.08 4.73 -24.67
N VAL A 199 -23.13 4.65 -25.49
CA VAL A 199 -23.03 4.39 -26.93
C VAL A 199 -23.56 5.59 -27.67
N ASN A 200 -22.76 6.17 -28.57
CA ASN A 200 -23.12 7.36 -29.36
C ASN A 200 -23.72 8.49 -28.48
N ASP A 201 -23.03 8.81 -27.38
CA ASP A 201 -23.42 9.81 -26.37
C ASP A 201 -24.72 9.51 -25.60
N GLN A 202 -25.26 8.29 -25.70
CA GLN A 202 -26.44 7.86 -24.96
C GLN A 202 -26.11 6.77 -23.95
N LEU A 203 -26.58 6.95 -22.72
CA LEU A 203 -26.41 5.98 -21.63
C LEU A 203 -27.14 4.68 -21.97
N VAL A 204 -26.45 3.56 -21.84
CA VAL A 204 -26.98 2.22 -22.14
C VAL A 204 -26.85 1.32 -20.91
N SER A 205 -27.67 0.27 -20.85
CA SER A 205 -27.74 -0.61 -19.68
C SER A 205 -26.69 -1.71 -19.76
N VAL A 206 -25.85 -1.84 -18.75
CA VAL A 206 -25.00 -3.02 -18.57
C VAL A 206 -25.84 -4.12 -17.92
N ILE A 207 -26.03 -5.25 -18.62
CA ILE A 207 -26.86 -6.37 -18.17
C ILE A 207 -26.05 -7.33 -17.30
N ALA A 208 -24.79 -7.56 -17.70
CA ALA A 208 -23.88 -8.45 -17.02
C ALA A 208 -22.45 -7.93 -17.18
N SER A 209 -21.64 -8.11 -16.15
CA SER A 209 -20.24 -7.74 -16.19
C SER A 209 -19.43 -8.65 -15.27
N ASP A 210 -18.33 -9.15 -15.79
CA ASP A 210 -17.34 -9.91 -15.04
C ASP A 210 -15.92 -9.51 -15.48
N LYS A 211 -14.90 -10.21 -14.99
CA LYS A 211 -13.50 -9.89 -15.29
C LYS A 211 -13.15 -10.02 -16.78
N LYS A 212 -13.91 -10.80 -17.55
CA LYS A 212 -13.61 -11.16 -18.94
C LYS A 212 -14.62 -10.66 -19.95
N GLN A 213 -15.84 -10.40 -19.53
CA GLN A 213 -16.90 -9.99 -20.46
C GLN A 213 -17.84 -8.97 -19.83
N ILE A 214 -18.34 -8.07 -20.68
CA ILE A 214 -19.40 -7.12 -20.35
C ILE A 214 -20.47 -7.19 -21.44
N MET A 215 -21.72 -7.38 -21.02
CA MET A 215 -22.90 -7.41 -21.88
C MET A 215 -23.69 -6.12 -21.71
N ILE A 216 -23.95 -5.44 -22.82
CA ILE A 216 -24.61 -4.14 -22.84
C ILE A 216 -25.85 -4.24 -23.70
N GLU A 217 -27.01 -3.94 -23.13
CA GLU A 217 -28.25 -3.78 -23.88
C GLU A 217 -28.29 -2.39 -24.51
N VAL A 218 -28.48 -2.33 -25.82
CA VAL A 218 -28.58 -1.08 -26.56
C VAL A 218 -29.98 -0.98 -27.16
N GLN A 219 -30.57 0.22 -27.20
CA GLN A 219 -31.83 0.40 -27.93
C GLN A 219 -31.53 0.45 -29.43
N PRO A 220 -32.35 -0.18 -30.31
CA PRO A 220 -32.09 -0.24 -31.74
C PRO A 220 -31.84 1.14 -32.40
N GLU A 221 -32.44 2.20 -31.86
CA GLU A 221 -32.36 3.57 -32.38
C GLU A 221 -31.00 4.23 -32.14
N ILE A 222 -30.22 3.71 -31.18
CA ILE A 222 -28.91 4.25 -30.79
C ILE A 222 -27.82 3.78 -31.75
N ILE A 223 -27.95 2.55 -32.26
CA ILE A 223 -26.99 1.96 -33.20
C ILE A 223 -27.25 2.52 -34.61
N LYS A 224 -26.23 3.15 -35.18
CA LYS A 224 -26.23 3.68 -36.54
C LYS A 224 -25.53 2.68 -37.48
N GLY A 225 -25.88 2.69 -38.76
CA GLY A 225 -25.12 1.96 -39.77
C GLY A 225 -23.71 2.53 -39.92
N GLY A 226 -22.68 1.68 -39.96
CA GLY A 226 -21.28 2.10 -40.02
C GLY A 226 -20.64 2.30 -38.65
N LYS A 227 -20.03 3.47 -38.43
CA LYS A 227 -19.24 3.76 -37.24
C LYS A 227 -20.11 4.11 -36.04
N ASN A 228 -19.91 3.39 -34.94
CA ASN A 228 -20.50 3.66 -33.65
C ASN A 228 -19.39 3.84 -32.61
N GLU A 229 -19.65 4.60 -31.56
CA GLU A 229 -18.71 4.84 -30.49
C GLU A 229 -19.23 4.25 -29.18
N LEU A 230 -18.40 3.48 -28.49
CA LEU A 230 -18.64 2.99 -27.14
C LEU A 230 -17.62 3.62 -26.19
N VAL A 231 -18.11 4.33 -25.19
CA VAL A 231 -17.32 4.81 -24.06
C VAL A 231 -17.77 4.06 -22.82
N MET A 232 -16.83 3.52 -22.05
CA MET A 232 -17.14 2.75 -20.86
C MET A 232 -16.25 3.18 -19.69
N THR A 233 -16.88 3.32 -18.53
CA THR A 233 -16.22 3.48 -17.24
C THR A 233 -16.35 2.17 -16.48
N LEU A 234 -15.23 1.52 -16.19
CA LEU A 234 -15.18 0.25 -15.49
C LEU A 234 -15.07 0.40 -13.97
N ASP A 235 -14.43 1.48 -13.54
CA ASP A 235 -14.32 1.96 -12.16
C ASP A 235 -13.85 3.43 -12.18
N PRO A 236 -13.69 4.11 -11.02
CA PRO A 236 -13.24 5.51 -10.98
C PRO A 236 -11.88 5.80 -11.63
N TYR A 237 -11.10 4.77 -11.98
CA TYR A 237 -9.73 4.88 -12.47
C TYR A 237 -9.55 4.33 -13.89
N ALA A 238 -10.58 3.73 -14.49
CA ALA A 238 -10.51 3.08 -15.79
C ALA A 238 -11.66 3.47 -16.71
N ILE A 239 -11.32 4.22 -17.76
CA ILE A 239 -12.21 4.60 -18.84
C ILE A 239 -11.57 4.17 -20.15
N PHE A 240 -12.33 3.56 -21.04
CA PHE A 240 -11.89 3.28 -22.40
C PHE A 240 -12.94 3.71 -23.42
N LYS A 241 -12.47 3.91 -24.65
CA LYS A 241 -13.27 4.33 -25.79
C LYS A 241 -12.94 3.43 -26.98
N LEU A 242 -13.97 2.92 -27.64
CA LEU A 242 -13.86 1.99 -28.77
C LEU A 242 -14.73 2.47 -29.92
N GLU A 243 -14.21 2.27 -31.14
CA GLU A 243 -14.99 2.40 -32.36
C GLU A 243 -15.54 1.01 -32.73
N ILE A 244 -16.85 0.91 -32.92
CA ILE A 244 -17.55 -0.29 -33.31
C ILE A 244 -18.03 -0.11 -34.74
N ASN A 245 -17.56 -0.98 -35.63
CA ASN A 245 -18.02 -1.01 -37.02
C ASN A 245 -19.10 -2.08 -37.16
N ASN A 246 -20.28 -1.64 -37.59
CA ASN A 246 -21.44 -2.45 -37.93
C ASN A 246 -21.68 -2.36 -39.44
#